data_AF-A0A0K3BN17-F1
#
_entry.id   AF-A0A0K3BN17-F1
#
_cell.length_a   1.000
_cell.length_b   1.000
_cell.length_c   1.000
_cell.angle_alpha   90.00
_cell.angle_beta   90.00
_cell.angle_gamma   90.00
#
_symmetry.space_group_name_H-M   'P 1'
#
loop_
_entity.id
_entity.type
_entity.pdbx_description
1 polymer ?
#
loop_
_entity_poly.entity_id
_entity_poly.type
_entity_poly.pdbx_seq_one_letter_code
_entity_poly.pdbx_strand_id
1 'polypeptide(L)'
;MTQQRRRLLVVVHVLTSVSGIGATLAVVLVLTLGLSTPDTEGQSSFLALASDILYVLSIPLLVTAVLVGVLSALYSPWGLFKHTWVLKKLVLTVVNLALAAVLIGPRIPETADMPTAWLVFGGLVAQLVLYLLATGLSVFKPKGLVRVRQNPVTPVVGTAPQEAGRR
;
A
#
# COMPACT_ATOMS: atom_id res chain seq x y z
N MET A 1 16.47 15.38 -8.22
CA MET A 1 15.85 14.03 -8.32
C MET A 1 14.87 14.03 -9.47
N THR A 2 15.09 13.20 -10.50
CA THR A 2 14.45 13.34 -11.82
C THR A 2 12.95 12.99 -11.78
N GLN A 3 12.13 13.82 -12.42
CA GLN A 3 10.66 13.68 -12.52
C GLN A 3 10.18 12.26 -12.90
N GLN A 4 11.00 11.52 -13.66
CA GLN A 4 10.74 10.15 -14.10
C GLN A 4 10.62 9.15 -12.94
N ARG A 5 11.52 9.20 -11.93
CA ARG A 5 11.46 8.28 -10.78
C ARG A 5 10.17 8.46 -9.96
N ARG A 6 9.69 9.70 -9.84
CA ARG A 6 8.43 10.00 -9.15
C ARG A 6 7.23 9.42 -9.89
N ARG A 7 7.19 9.49 -11.23
CA ARG A 7 6.11 8.90 -12.05
C ARG A 7 6.11 7.37 -11.94
N LEU A 8 7.29 6.75 -12.00
CA LEU A 8 7.44 5.30 -11.92
C LEU A 8 6.95 4.75 -10.57
N LEU A 9 7.27 5.42 -9.46
CA LEU A 9 6.75 5.07 -8.13
C LEU A 9 5.22 5.17 -8.04
N VAL A 10 4.61 6.19 -8.64
CA VAL A 10 3.15 6.34 -8.65
C VAL A 10 2.51 5.22 -9.47
N VAL A 11 3.06 4.89 -10.64
CA VAL A 11 2.57 3.80 -11.49
C VAL A 11 2.64 2.47 -10.76
N VAL A 12 3.79 2.13 -10.18
CA VAL A 12 3.97 0.90 -9.39
C VAL A 12 2.97 0.86 -8.23
N HIS A 13 2.82 1.96 -7.49
CA HIS A 13 1.88 2.04 -6.39
C HIS A 13 0.42 1.81 -6.83
N VAL A 14 0.00 2.45 -7.92
CA VAL A 14 -1.36 2.30 -8.46
C VAL A 14 -1.59 0.86 -8.93
N LEU A 15 -0.64 0.28 -9.68
CA LEU A 15 -0.73 -1.10 -10.12
C LEU A 15 -0.83 -2.07 -8.93
N THR A 16 0.02 -1.92 -7.91
CA THR A 16 -0.05 -2.78 -6.72
C THR A 16 -1.37 -2.63 -5.95
N SER A 17 -1.87 -1.41 -5.76
CA SER A 17 -3.16 -1.17 -5.10
C SER A 17 -4.32 -1.76 -5.90
N VAL A 18 -4.35 -1.55 -7.22
CA VAL A 18 -5.42 -2.06 -8.09
C VAL A 18 -5.40 -3.58 -8.16
N SER A 19 -4.23 -4.20 -8.25
CA SER A 19 -4.11 -5.66 -8.26
C SER A 19 -4.53 -6.28 -6.92
N GLY A 20 -4.16 -5.67 -5.79
CA GLY A 20 -4.58 -6.15 -4.46
C GLY A 20 -6.09 -6.07 -4.24
N ILE A 21 -6.71 -4.95 -4.64
CA ILE A 21 -8.17 -4.78 -4.57
C ILE A 21 -8.87 -5.78 -5.51
N GLY A 22 -8.39 -5.89 -6.75
CA GLY A 22 -8.97 -6.80 -7.75
C GLY A 22 -8.92 -8.27 -7.30
N ALA A 23 -7.79 -8.72 -6.75
CA ALA A 23 -7.66 -10.07 -6.23
C ALA A 23 -8.60 -10.33 -5.04
N THR A 24 -8.74 -9.36 -4.14
CA THR A 24 -9.66 -9.46 -2.99
C THR A 24 -11.12 -9.53 -3.46
N LEU A 25 -11.51 -8.71 -4.43
CA LEU A 25 -12.85 -8.73 -5.02
C LEU A 25 -13.13 -10.05 -5.76
N ALA A 26 -12.12 -10.62 -6.43
CA ALA A 26 -12.26 -11.93 -7.07
C ALA A 26 -12.55 -13.03 -6.04
N VAL A 27 -11.82 -13.05 -4.91
CA VAL A 27 -12.09 -13.99 -3.81
C VAL A 27 -13.50 -13.79 -3.24
N VAL A 28 -13.92 -12.55 -2.98
CA VAL A 28 -15.29 -12.24 -2.51
C VAL A 28 -16.34 -12.79 -3.48
N LEU A 29 -16.17 -12.55 -4.78
CA LEU A 29 -17.09 -13.01 -5.81
C LEU A 29 -17.18 -14.54 -5.83
N VAL A 30 -16.03 -15.22 -5.89
CA VAL A 30 -15.96 -16.68 -5.96
C VAL A 30 -16.57 -17.34 -4.71
N LEU A 31 -16.28 -16.82 -3.52
CA LEU A 31 -16.89 -17.32 -2.28
C LEU A 31 -18.41 -17.10 -2.26
N THR A 32 -18.88 -15.94 -2.73
CA THR A 32 -20.32 -15.64 -2.80
C THR A 32 -21.03 -16.60 -3.76
N LEU A 33 -20.41 -16.89 -4.90
CA LEU A 33 -20.93 -17.87 -5.86
C LEU A 33 -20.96 -19.27 -5.24
N GLY A 34 -19.88 -19.70 -4.60
CA GLY A 34 -19.81 -21.01 -3.93
C GLY A 34 -20.87 -21.20 -2.84
N LEU A 35 -21.14 -20.17 -2.02
CA LEU A 35 -22.18 -20.22 -0.99
C LEU A 35 -23.60 -20.14 -1.56
N SER A 36 -23.76 -19.69 -2.80
CA SER A 36 -25.05 -19.65 -3.51
C SER A 36 -25.31 -20.94 -4.29
N THR A 37 -24.32 -21.83 -4.40
CA THR A 37 -24.43 -23.11 -5.08
C THR A 37 -25.12 -24.14 -4.18
N PRO A 38 -26.21 -24.79 -4.62
CA PRO A 38 -26.98 -25.71 -3.80
C PRO A 38 -26.33 -27.11 -3.69
N ASP A 39 -25.51 -27.51 -4.67
CA ASP A 39 -24.79 -28.78 -4.66
C ASP A 39 -23.42 -28.67 -3.98
N THR A 40 -23.09 -29.70 -3.20
CA THR A 40 -21.87 -29.76 -2.38
C THR A 40 -20.60 -29.84 -3.22
N GLU A 41 -20.67 -30.50 -4.39
CA GLU A 41 -19.54 -30.64 -5.31
C GLU A 41 -19.18 -29.29 -5.95
N GLY A 42 -20.16 -28.56 -6.50
CA GLY A 42 -19.97 -27.23 -7.06
C GLY A 42 -19.50 -26.24 -6.00
N GLN A 43 -20.10 -26.24 -4.81
CA GLN A 43 -19.64 -25.42 -3.68
C GLN A 43 -18.16 -25.68 -3.38
N SER A 44 -17.75 -26.95 -3.22
CA SER A 44 -16.35 -27.30 -2.91
C SER A 44 -15.37 -26.84 -4.00
N SER A 45 -15.79 -26.88 -5.27
CA SER A 45 -15.00 -26.42 -6.41
C SER A 45 -14.76 -24.91 -6.36
N PHE A 46 -15.77 -24.12 -6.00
CA PHE A 46 -15.62 -22.67 -5.81
C PHE A 46 -14.75 -22.33 -4.59
N LEU A 47 -14.86 -23.09 -3.49
CA LEU A 47 -13.99 -22.88 -2.32
C LEU A 47 -12.52 -23.18 -2.66
N ALA A 48 -12.25 -24.27 -3.39
CA ALA A 48 -10.92 -24.58 -3.90
C ALA A 48 -10.39 -23.46 -4.81
N LEU A 49 -11.22 -22.96 -5.73
CA LEU A 49 -10.84 -21.85 -6.61
C LEU A 49 -10.53 -20.56 -5.81
N ALA A 50 -11.31 -20.26 -4.77
CA ALA A 50 -11.03 -19.13 -3.89
C ALA A 50 -9.69 -19.29 -3.15
N SER A 51 -9.39 -20.51 -2.66
CA SER A 51 -8.09 -20.83 -2.08
C SER A 51 -6.96 -20.65 -3.09
N ASP A 52 -7.11 -21.11 -4.32
CA ASP A 52 -6.10 -20.96 -5.37
C ASP A 52 -5.84 -19.49 -5.71
N ILE A 53 -6.89 -18.68 -5.88
CA ILE A 53 -6.74 -17.23 -6.10
C ILE A 53 -5.99 -16.58 -4.93
N LEU A 54 -6.26 -17.02 -3.70
CA LEU A 54 -5.58 -16.46 -2.53
C LEU A 54 -4.10 -16.89 -2.47
N TYR A 55 -3.81 -18.18 -2.59
CA TYR A 55 -2.45 -18.72 -2.40
C TYR A 55 -1.54 -18.58 -3.62
N VAL A 56 -2.09 -18.71 -4.83
CA VAL A 56 -1.30 -18.68 -6.09
C VAL A 56 -1.16 -17.25 -6.60
N LEU A 57 -2.17 -16.40 -6.42
CA LEU A 57 -2.15 -15.04 -6.94
C LEU A 57 -1.94 -14.00 -5.83
N SER A 58 -2.79 -13.97 -4.82
CA SER A 58 -2.81 -12.86 -3.85
C SER A 58 -1.58 -12.83 -2.95
N ILE A 59 -1.21 -13.97 -2.34
CA ILE A 59 -0.07 -14.05 -1.42
C ILE A 59 1.26 -13.75 -2.13
N PRO A 60 1.60 -14.35 -3.29
CA PRO A 60 2.87 -14.06 -3.97
C PRO A 60 2.97 -12.60 -4.42
N LEU A 61 1.84 -12.02 -4.85
CA LEU A 61 1.77 -10.61 -5.20
C LEU A 61 2.05 -9.70 -3.99
N LEU A 62 1.45 -10.01 -2.84
CA LEU A 62 1.67 -9.29 -1.58
C LEU A 62 3.12 -9.44 -1.08
N VAL A 63 3.69 -10.64 -1.15
CA VAL A 63 5.10 -10.89 -0.82
C VAL A 63 6.02 -10.06 -1.72
N THR A 64 5.77 -10.06 -3.03
CA THR A 64 6.53 -9.26 -3.99
C THR A 64 6.41 -7.76 -3.68
N ALA A 65 5.21 -7.28 -3.35
CA ALA A 65 4.98 -5.89 -2.96
C ALA A 65 5.76 -5.51 -1.68
N VAL A 66 5.81 -6.39 -0.68
CA VAL A 66 6.61 -6.19 0.53
C VAL A 66 8.11 -6.15 0.19
N LEU A 67 8.61 -7.09 -0.61
CA LEU A 67 10.03 -7.13 -1.02
C LEU A 67 10.43 -5.86 -1.78
N VAL A 68 9.62 -5.43 -2.76
CA VAL A 68 9.85 -4.18 -3.50
C VAL A 68 9.79 -2.97 -2.56
N GLY A 69 8.87 -2.97 -1.60
CA GLY A 69 8.76 -1.94 -0.57
C GLY A 69 10.00 -1.84 0.31
N VAL A 70 10.52 -2.98 0.76
CA VAL A 70 11.76 -3.08 1.56
C VAL A 70 12.97 -2.64 0.75
N LEU A 71 13.14 -3.15 -0.49
CA LEU A 71 14.23 -2.74 -1.38
C LEU A 71 14.19 -1.25 -1.68
N SER A 72 13.00 -0.69 -1.92
CA SER A 72 12.84 0.76 -2.14
C SER A 72 13.20 1.58 -0.90
N ALA A 73 12.94 1.05 0.30
CA ALA A 73 13.29 1.69 1.55
C ALA A 73 14.83 1.66 1.81
N LEU A 74 15.50 0.58 1.40
CA LEU A 74 16.95 0.39 1.52
C LEU A 74 17.76 1.17 0.47
N TYR A 75 17.32 1.17 -0.79
CA TYR A 75 18.05 1.81 -1.91
C TYR A 75 17.75 3.30 -2.09
N SER A 76 16.76 3.85 -1.39
CA SER A 76 16.47 5.28 -1.47
C SER A 76 17.58 6.07 -0.77
N PRO A 77 18.27 7.01 -1.45
CA PRO A 77 19.42 7.72 -0.92
C PRO A 77 19.12 8.73 0.21
N TRP A 78 17.94 8.65 0.85
CA TRP A 78 17.45 9.62 1.83
C TRP A 78 17.16 9.05 3.22
N GLY A 79 17.54 7.79 3.48
CA GLY A 79 17.54 7.18 4.81
C GLY A 79 16.13 6.91 5.38
N LEU A 80 15.97 5.71 5.93
CA LEU A 80 14.76 5.16 6.54
C LEU A 80 14.07 6.09 7.57
N PHE A 81 14.79 7.08 8.10
CA PHE A 81 14.38 7.93 9.21
C PHE A 81 13.58 9.19 8.85
N LYS A 82 13.54 9.62 7.57
CA LYS A 82 12.74 10.81 7.16
C LYS A 82 11.37 10.48 6.55
N HIS A 83 11.04 9.22 6.33
CA HIS A 83 9.78 8.78 5.69
C HIS A 83 9.03 7.77 6.57
N THR A 84 8.60 8.20 7.76
CA THR A 84 7.59 7.48 8.58
C THR A 84 6.38 7.04 7.76
N TRP A 85 6.09 7.76 6.68
CA TRP A 85 5.04 7.45 5.73
C TRP A 85 5.28 6.18 4.88
N VAL A 86 6.53 5.90 4.47
CA VAL A 86 6.85 4.65 3.73
C VAL A 86 6.71 3.46 4.67
N LEU A 87 7.18 3.61 5.91
CA LEU A 87 7.05 2.58 6.94
C LEU A 87 5.57 2.27 7.24
N LYS A 88 4.72 3.30 7.40
CA LYS A 88 3.28 3.12 7.60
C LYS A 88 2.63 2.31 6.48
N LYS A 89 3.00 2.56 5.22
CA LYS A 89 2.49 1.78 4.09
C LYS A 89 3.01 0.35 4.07
N LEU A 90 4.29 0.15 4.36
CA LEU A 90 4.86 -1.18 4.45
C LEU A 90 4.15 -2.00 5.51
N VAL A 91 3.89 -1.41 6.68
CA VAL A 91 3.12 -2.04 7.76
C VAL A 91 1.72 -2.40 7.28
N LEU A 92 1.00 -1.50 6.59
CA LEU A 92 -0.33 -1.82 6.04
C LEU A 92 -0.28 -3.01 5.07
N THR A 93 0.73 -3.08 4.19
CA THR A 93 0.88 -4.21 3.25
C THR A 93 1.20 -5.51 3.99
N VAL A 94 2.06 -5.46 5.01
CA VAL A 94 2.38 -6.64 5.84
C VAL A 94 1.15 -7.12 6.61
N VAL A 95 0.34 -6.21 7.15
CA VAL A 95 -0.91 -6.57 7.82
C VAL A 95 -1.87 -7.21 6.83
N ASN A 96 -2.00 -6.68 5.61
CA ASN A 96 -2.81 -7.31 4.55
C ASN A 96 -2.34 -8.72 4.19
N LEU A 97 -1.02 -8.92 4.11
CA LEU A 97 -0.43 -10.24 3.88
C LEU A 97 -0.72 -11.20 5.04
N ALA A 98 -0.56 -10.74 6.29
CA ALA A 98 -0.89 -11.54 7.46
C ALA A 98 -2.38 -11.90 7.48
N LEU A 99 -3.26 -10.97 7.13
CA LEU A 99 -4.70 -11.23 7.05
C LEU A 99 -5.01 -12.29 5.99
N ALA A 100 -4.41 -12.20 4.79
CA ALA A 100 -4.55 -13.22 3.74
C ALA A 100 -4.07 -14.58 4.24
N ALA A 101 -2.83 -14.66 4.74
CA ALA A 101 -2.15 -15.93 5.00
C ALA A 101 -2.60 -16.61 6.30
N VAL A 102 -2.96 -15.84 7.33
CA VAL A 102 -3.23 -16.37 8.68
C VAL A 102 -4.72 -16.42 8.98
N LEU A 103 -5.48 -15.40 8.55
CA LEU A 103 -6.91 -15.32 8.85
C LEU A 103 -7.75 -15.98 7.76
N ILE A 104 -7.60 -15.50 6.52
CA ILE A 104 -8.52 -15.79 5.43
C ILE A 104 -8.20 -17.16 4.80
N GLY A 105 -6.98 -17.33 4.31
CA GLY A 105 -6.56 -18.52 3.55
C GLY A 105 -6.88 -19.85 4.21
N PRO A 106 -6.52 -20.06 5.49
CA PRO A 106 -6.79 -21.33 6.19
C PRO A 106 -8.28 -21.61 6.40
N ARG A 107 -9.13 -20.58 6.41
CA ARG A 107 -10.56 -20.67 6.74
C ARG A 107 -11.47 -20.73 5.53
N ILE A 108 -10.95 -20.50 4.32
CA ILE A 108 -11.74 -20.62 3.08
C ILE A 108 -12.46 -21.98 2.96
N PRO A 109 -11.81 -23.14 3.21
CA PRO A 109 -12.48 -24.45 3.11
C PRO A 109 -13.63 -24.64 4.10
N GLU A 110 -13.59 -23.91 5.22
CA GLU A 110 -14.54 -23.99 6.32
C GLU A 110 -15.69 -22.97 6.19
N THR A 111 -15.71 -22.15 5.13
CA THR A 111 -16.73 -21.10 4.94
C THR A 111 -18.15 -21.61 4.70
N ALA A 112 -18.34 -22.93 4.52
CA ALA A 112 -19.67 -23.52 4.57
C ALA A 112 -20.34 -23.35 5.96
N ASP A 113 -19.54 -23.21 7.03
CA ASP A 113 -20.01 -22.83 8.35
C ASP A 113 -20.20 -21.31 8.44
N MET A 114 -21.42 -20.87 8.79
CA MET A 114 -21.81 -19.45 8.77
C MET A 114 -20.96 -18.54 9.66
N PRO A 115 -20.64 -18.90 10.93
CA PRO A 115 -19.68 -18.16 11.73
C PRO A 115 -18.34 -17.96 11.02
N THR A 116 -17.81 -19.01 10.40
CA THR A 116 -16.53 -18.96 9.67
C THR A 116 -16.63 -18.12 8.41
N ALA A 117 -17.75 -18.19 7.68
CA ALA A 117 -18.05 -17.31 6.55
C ALA A 117 -17.97 -15.83 6.97
N TRP A 118 -18.65 -15.46 8.06
CA TRP A 118 -18.64 -14.07 8.55
C TRP A 118 -17.23 -13.58 8.91
N LEU A 119 -16.42 -14.44 9.52
CA LEU A 119 -15.02 -14.12 9.82
C LEU A 119 -14.19 -13.91 8.55
N VAL A 120 -14.37 -14.76 7.54
CA VAL A 120 -13.66 -14.66 6.26
C VAL A 120 -14.08 -13.41 5.49
N PHE A 121 -15.38 -13.16 5.34
CA PHE A 121 -15.88 -11.94 4.68
C PHE A 121 -15.51 -10.67 5.46
N GLY A 122 -15.58 -10.70 6.79
CA GLY A 122 -15.10 -9.61 7.63
C GLY A 122 -13.61 -9.33 7.43
N GLY A 123 -12.80 -10.39 7.31
CA GLY A 123 -11.38 -10.30 6.96
C GLY A 123 -11.15 -9.68 5.58
N LEU A 124 -11.90 -10.11 4.56
CA LEU A 124 -11.81 -9.56 3.20
C LEU A 124 -12.21 -8.07 3.15
N VAL A 125 -13.27 -7.68 3.87
CA VAL A 125 -13.67 -6.26 4.01
C VAL A 125 -12.57 -5.46 4.71
N ALA A 126 -12.00 -5.97 5.80
CA ALA A 126 -10.88 -5.32 6.47
C ALA A 126 -9.68 -5.14 5.53
N GLN A 127 -9.40 -6.13 4.67
CA GLN A 127 -8.35 -6.07 3.66
C GLN A 127 -8.59 -4.94 2.65
N LEU A 128 -9.82 -4.82 2.14
CA LEU A 128 -10.22 -3.73 1.25
C LEU A 128 -10.06 -2.36 1.93
N VAL A 129 -10.50 -2.24 3.19
CA VAL A 129 -10.32 -1.00 3.97
C VAL A 129 -8.85 -0.67 4.14
N LEU A 130 -7.99 -1.64 4.45
CA LEU A 130 -6.54 -1.43 4.56
C LEU A 130 -5.91 -0.99 3.24
N TYR A 131 -6.32 -1.55 2.10
CA TYR A 131 -5.88 -1.08 0.78
C TYR A 131 -6.34 0.35 0.49
N LEU A 132 -7.58 0.69 0.83
CA LEU A 132 -8.11 2.04 0.69
C LEU A 132 -7.37 3.03 1.60
N LEU A 133 -7.09 2.66 2.84
CA LEU A 133 -6.29 3.46 3.77
C LEU A 133 -4.86 3.64 3.25
N ALA A 134 -4.22 2.59 2.75
CA ALA A 134 -2.88 2.67 2.17
C ALA A 134 -2.84 3.60 0.94
N THR A 135 -3.89 3.56 0.12
CA THR A 135 -4.08 4.42 -1.07
C THR A 135 -4.40 5.86 -0.65
N GLY A 136 -5.28 6.07 0.31
CA GLY A 136 -5.59 7.38 0.87
C GLY A 136 -4.37 8.03 1.50
N LEU A 137 -3.60 7.28 2.30
CA LEU A 137 -2.32 7.74 2.84
C LEU A 137 -1.37 8.11 1.70
N SER A 138 -1.41 7.36 0.59
CA SER A 138 -0.60 7.62 -0.62
C SER A 138 -0.88 8.97 -1.26
N VAL A 139 -2.16 9.31 -1.38
CA VAL A 139 -2.63 10.50 -2.07
C VAL A 139 -2.54 11.72 -1.17
N PHE A 140 -3.00 11.61 0.09
CA PHE A 140 -3.12 12.73 1.04
C PHE A 140 -1.84 13.02 1.82
N LYS A 141 -0.68 12.71 1.22
CA LYS A 141 0.67 12.90 1.76
C LYS A 141 0.72 14.07 2.79
N PRO A 142 1.07 13.84 4.06
CA PRO A 142 1.28 14.95 5.00
C PRO A 142 2.43 15.78 4.43
N LYS A 143 2.17 17.06 4.24
CA LYS A 143 3.12 18.05 3.75
C LYS A 143 4.38 17.97 4.61
N GLY A 144 5.37 17.19 4.15
CA GLY A 144 6.69 17.17 4.73
C GLY A 144 7.30 18.54 4.50
N LEU A 145 7.17 19.38 5.52
CA LEU A 145 7.86 20.65 5.67
C LEU A 145 9.36 20.40 5.56
N VAL A 146 9.87 20.44 4.34
CA VAL A 146 11.19 21.00 4.12
C VAL A 146 10.91 22.35 3.51
N ARG A 147 10.58 23.30 4.40
CA ARG A 147 10.90 24.69 4.15
C ARG A 147 12.40 24.69 3.92
N VAL A 148 12.81 24.57 2.66
CA VAL A 148 14.14 24.99 2.25
C VAL A 148 14.17 26.43 2.70
N ARG A 149 14.85 26.69 3.82
CA ARG A 149 15.24 28.04 4.20
C ARG A 149 16.11 28.48 3.04
N GLN A 150 15.51 29.14 2.06
CA GLN A 150 16.24 29.98 1.14
C GLN A 150 16.91 30.98 2.06
N ASN A 151 18.21 30.80 2.31
CA ASN A 151 18.97 31.82 3.01
C ASN A 151 18.72 33.11 2.23
N PRO A 152 18.23 34.18 2.86
CA PRO A 152 18.19 35.46 2.20
C PRO A 152 19.62 35.74 1.74
N VAL A 153 19.80 35.93 0.44
CA VAL A 153 21.04 36.47 -0.11
C VAL A 153 21.18 37.83 0.55
N THR A 154 22.02 37.95 1.56
CA THR A 154 22.38 39.23 2.15
C THR A 154 22.96 40.07 1.03
N PRO A 155 22.38 41.23 0.68
CA PRO A 155 23.07 42.17 -0.17
C PRO A 155 24.36 42.54 0.56
N VAL A 156 25.50 42.33 -0.09
CA VAL A 156 26.76 42.88 0.39
C VAL A 156 26.58 44.39 0.42
N VAL A 157 26.42 44.95 1.63
CA VAL A 157 26.42 46.39 1.86
C VAL A 157 27.81 46.87 1.47
N GLY A 158 27.92 47.44 0.27
CA GLY A 158 29.11 48.16 -0.15
C GLY A 158 29.29 49.36 0.78
N THR A 159 30.29 49.28 1.65
CA THR A 159 30.83 50.44 2.36
C THR A 159 31.47 51.37 1.34
N ALA A 160 30.77 52.44 0.97
CA ALA A 160 31.39 53.58 0.31
C ALA A 160 31.79 54.61 1.40
N PRO A 161 33.04 55.10 1.43
CA PRO A 161 33.50 56.05 2.44
C PRO A 161 32.78 57.41 2.35
N GLN A 162 32.43 57.96 3.51
CA GLN A 162 32.17 59.39 3.64
C GLN A 162 33.52 60.14 3.57
N GLU A 163 33.73 60.89 2.49
CA GLU A 163 34.58 62.09 2.47
C GLU A 163 33.77 63.16 1.71
N ALA A 164 33.12 64.09 2.38
CA ALA A 164 33.67 65.31 2.98
C ALA A 164 34.04 66.39 1.95
N GLY A 165 33.19 67.44 1.89
CA GLY A 165 33.70 68.81 1.87
C GLY A 165 33.73 69.55 0.52
N ARG A 166 32.78 70.50 0.40
CA ARG A 166 32.99 71.89 -0.03
C ARG A 166 33.98 72.14 -1.19
N ARG A 167 33.45 72.57 -2.34
CA ARG A 167 33.47 73.97 -2.83
C ARG A 167 32.67 74.10 -4.11
#